data_AF-A0AAU9X7M0-F1
#
_entry.id   AF-A0AAU9X7M0-F1
#
_cell.length_a   1.000
_cell.length_b   1.000
_cell.length_c   1.000
_cell.angle_alpha   90.00
_cell.angle_beta   90.00
_cell.angle_gamma   90.00
#
_symmetry.space_group_name_H-M   'P 1'
#
loop_
_entity.id
_entity.type
_entity.pdbx_description
1 polymer ?
#
loop_
_entity_poly.entity_id
_entity_poly.type
_entity_poly.pdbx_seq_one_letter_code
_entity_poly.pdbx_strand_id
1 'polypeptide(L)'
;MDLNRSIIRSEVRQALEEYMQSNTNRSANAGETGRLEASPQNTSTSTTSQRLNSEIGQVVNRARDILRSNRSSFTRNASTAFQNGATSAYPKRPRLSGASRYGNVLPKDVVKTVVLLENSGSSNEYPLKNDTIMCYAEVDFVTTDDERLVRNKIVGALKTQIPDIAPDDFEFVKVLGKRVSTPVVADGYNWDFKHVKNLCGQGKLYVRLNKQQEQELENISDTFEAIPNGIRCLRQMFPQHDEDYLKEIFSGSLDLPDAIDEVLKSEKEQG
;
A
#
# COMPACT_ATOMS: atom_id res chain seq x y z
N MET A 1 -13.93 22.80 -2.35
CA MET A 1 -13.97 21.85 -1.20
C MET A 1 -12.58 21.65 -0.58
N ASP A 2 -11.61 22.49 -0.96
CA ASP A 2 -10.18 22.26 -0.71
C ASP A 2 -9.68 22.91 0.58
N LEU A 3 -10.40 23.91 1.08
CA LEU A 3 -10.07 24.62 2.32
C LEU A 3 -10.11 23.68 3.55
N ASN A 4 -11.11 22.81 3.62
CA ASN A 4 -11.26 21.86 4.73
C ASN A 4 -10.17 20.77 4.72
N ARG A 5 -9.64 20.41 3.54
CA ARG A 5 -8.53 19.44 3.44
C ARG A 5 -7.19 20.05 3.85
N SER A 6 -7.00 21.34 3.61
CA SER A 6 -5.80 22.06 4.05
C SER A 6 -5.72 22.20 5.57
N ILE A 7 -6.85 22.53 6.22
CA ILE A 7 -6.93 22.69 7.68
C ILE A 7 -6.63 21.37 8.41
N ILE A 8 -7.22 20.27 7.94
CA ILE A 8 -6.98 18.95 8.53
C ILE A 8 -5.50 18.53 8.38
N ARG A 9 -4.86 18.86 7.25
CA ARG A 9 -3.43 18.57 7.03
C ARG A 9 -2.52 19.38 7.95
N SER A 10 -2.83 20.66 8.19
CA SER A 10 -2.04 21.49 9.10
C SER A 10 -2.17 21.06 10.55
N GLU A 11 -3.38 20.70 11.01
CA GLU A 11 -3.60 20.24 12.39
C GLU A 11 -2.92 18.90 12.67
N VAL A 12 -2.97 17.96 11.73
CA VAL A 12 -2.27 16.66 11.86
C VAL A 12 -0.76 16.84 11.90
N ARG A 13 -0.22 17.78 11.13
CA ARG A 13 1.23 18.07 11.11
C ARG A 13 1.69 18.69 12.43
N GLN A 14 0.92 19.63 12.97
CA GLN A 14 1.20 20.29 14.24
C GLN A 14 1.17 19.30 15.42
N ALA A 15 0.18 18.40 15.45
CA ALA A 15 0.08 17.37 16.48
C ALA A 15 1.27 16.36 16.43
N LEU A 16 1.79 16.08 15.23
CA LEU A 16 2.94 15.20 15.06
C LEU A 16 4.25 15.86 15.53
N GLU A 17 4.41 17.16 15.29
CA GLU A 17 5.55 17.94 15.76
C GLU A 17 5.56 18.08 17.29
N GLU A 18 4.41 18.32 17.93
CA GLU A 18 4.29 18.35 19.39
C GLU A 18 4.60 16.99 20.04
N TYR A 19 4.18 15.88 19.40
CA TYR A 19 4.49 14.53 19.86
C TYR A 19 5.99 14.21 19.77
N MET A 20 6.64 14.66 18.70
CA MET A 20 8.09 14.48 18.50
C MET A 20 8.91 15.28 19.52
N GLN A 21 8.51 16.51 19.84
CA GLN A 21 9.23 17.38 20.79
C GLN A 21 9.06 16.91 22.25
N SER A 22 7.90 16.37 22.60
CA SER A 22 7.63 15.86 23.96
C SER A 22 8.40 14.56 24.28
N ASN A 23 8.78 13.78 23.28
CA ASN A 23 9.59 12.56 23.48
C ASN A 23 11.10 12.86 23.61
N THR A 24 11.61 13.90 22.94
CA THR A 24 13.02 14.33 23.06
C THR A 24 13.35 14.83 24.47
N ASN A 25 12.41 15.49 25.14
CA ASN A 25 12.61 16.04 26.49
C ASN A 25 12.59 14.99 27.61
N ARG A 26 12.14 13.74 27.34
CA ARG A 26 12.13 12.65 28.33
C ARG A 26 13.44 11.86 28.39
N SER A 27 14.28 11.94 27.37
CA SER A 27 15.53 11.17 27.30
C SER A 27 16.75 11.86 27.96
N ALA A 28 16.61 13.12 28.39
CA ALA A 28 17.74 13.91 28.90
C ALA A 28 17.96 13.84 30.43
N ASN A 29 17.12 13.13 31.19
CA ASN A 29 17.19 13.09 32.67
C ASN A 29 17.31 11.67 33.25
N ALA A 30 18.20 10.85 32.68
CA ALA A 30 18.59 9.58 33.26
C ALA A 30 20.12 9.48 33.33
N GLY A 31 20.71 10.19 34.29
CA GLY A 31 22.12 10.08 34.61
C GLY A 31 22.40 10.65 36.00
N GLU A 32 23.11 9.86 36.81
CA GLU A 32 23.95 10.30 37.93
C GLU A 32 23.30 10.37 39.34
N THR A 33 23.44 9.27 40.09
CA THR A 33 23.32 9.26 41.56
C THR A 33 24.69 8.97 42.19
N GLY A 34 25.26 9.97 42.86
CA GLY A 34 26.40 9.85 43.77
C GLY A 34 26.02 10.22 45.22
N ARG A 35 26.54 9.42 46.17
CA ARG A 35 26.79 9.61 47.64
C ARG A 35 26.85 11.08 48.14
N LEU A 36 26.51 11.49 49.38
CA LEU A 36 26.27 10.89 50.71
C LEU A 36 25.62 11.95 51.66
N GLU A 37 24.96 11.48 52.74
CA GLU A 37 24.79 12.06 54.10
C GLU A 37 23.89 13.30 54.36
N ALA A 38 22.74 13.08 55.02
CA ALA A 38 22.44 13.46 56.43
C ALA A 38 20.92 13.61 56.69
N SER A 39 20.47 13.11 57.84
CA SER A 39 19.10 13.18 58.40
C SER A 39 19.17 13.92 59.76
N PRO A 40 18.08 14.29 60.48
CA PRO A 40 16.65 14.37 60.12
C PRO A 40 16.03 15.76 60.48
N GLN A 41 14.82 16.07 59.99
CA GLN A 41 13.72 16.58 60.84
C GLN A 41 12.39 16.65 60.08
N ASN A 42 11.37 16.06 60.69
CA ASN A 42 9.98 15.98 60.25
C ASN A 42 9.29 17.36 60.15
N THR A 43 8.49 17.58 59.10
CA THR A 43 7.18 18.26 59.19
C THR A 43 6.35 18.02 57.91
N SER A 44 5.38 17.12 58.04
CA SER A 44 4.03 17.15 57.46
C SER A 44 3.82 17.77 56.07
N THR A 45 3.97 16.97 55.01
CA THR A 45 3.44 17.26 53.66
C THR A 45 2.25 16.33 53.35
N SER A 46 1.02 16.83 53.49
CA SER A 46 -0.16 16.05 53.10
C SER A 46 -1.38 16.93 52.81
N THR A 47 -1.33 17.73 51.74
CA THR A 47 -2.54 18.34 51.15
C THR A 47 -2.48 18.58 49.63
N THR A 48 -1.31 18.67 49.00
CA THR A 48 -1.24 19.00 47.54
C THR A 48 -1.42 17.78 46.62
N SER A 49 -0.94 16.59 47.00
CA SER A 49 -1.01 15.38 46.14
C SER A 49 -2.41 14.78 46.02
N GLN A 50 -3.36 15.14 46.88
CA GLN A 50 -4.74 14.64 46.81
C GLN A 50 -5.60 15.42 45.80
N ARG A 51 -5.31 16.71 45.56
CA ARG A 51 -6.06 17.51 44.58
C ARG A 51 -5.75 17.10 43.13
N LEU A 52 -4.48 16.84 42.81
CA LEU A 52 -4.05 16.46 41.46
C LEU A 52 -4.57 15.09 41.03
N ASN A 53 -4.66 14.13 41.95
CA ASN A 53 -5.26 12.82 41.69
C ASN A 53 -6.78 12.91 41.43
N SER A 54 -7.46 13.90 42.01
CA SER A 54 -8.89 14.12 41.76
C SER A 54 -9.16 14.72 40.37
N GLU A 55 -8.30 15.61 39.88
CA GLU A 55 -8.42 16.22 38.56
C GLU A 55 -8.09 15.24 37.43
N ILE A 56 -7.03 14.42 37.59
CA ILE A 56 -6.69 13.36 36.63
C ILE A 56 -7.83 12.33 36.55
N GLY A 57 -8.42 11.95 37.68
CA GLY A 57 -9.58 11.05 37.71
C GLY A 57 -10.79 11.60 36.97
N GLN A 58 -11.07 12.90 37.12
CA GLN A 58 -12.20 13.56 36.42
C GLN A 58 -11.95 13.68 34.91
N VAL A 59 -10.72 14.01 34.48
CA VAL A 59 -10.36 14.08 33.06
C VAL A 59 -10.42 12.69 32.40
N VAL A 60 -9.91 11.66 33.09
CA VAL A 60 -9.96 10.27 32.60
C VAL A 60 -11.41 9.76 32.51
N ASN A 61 -12.27 10.10 33.47
CA ASN A 61 -13.68 9.74 33.42
C ASN A 61 -14.41 10.45 32.28
N ARG A 62 -14.13 11.75 32.07
CA ARG A 62 -14.72 12.53 30.98
C ARG A 62 -14.27 12.01 29.60
N ALA A 63 -12.99 11.65 29.44
CA ALA A 63 -12.48 11.01 28.23
C ALA A 63 -13.10 9.63 27.98
N ARG A 64 -13.31 8.84 29.04
CA ARG A 64 -13.96 7.52 28.96
C ARG A 64 -15.43 7.63 28.56
N ASP A 65 -16.13 8.68 29.01
CA ASP A 65 -17.52 8.96 28.63
C ASP A 65 -17.65 9.46 27.19
N ILE A 66 -16.70 10.25 26.69
CA ILE A 66 -16.64 10.66 25.27
C ILE A 66 -16.42 9.43 24.36
N LEU A 67 -15.55 8.51 24.76
CA LEU A 67 -15.33 7.25 24.04
C LEU A 67 -16.54 6.29 24.11
N ARG A 68 -17.34 6.37 25.17
CA ARG A 68 -18.60 5.60 25.31
C ARG A 68 -19.75 6.21 24.50
N SER A 69 -19.86 7.53 24.47
CA SER A 69 -20.93 8.26 23.77
C SER A 69 -20.74 8.33 22.25
N ASN A 70 -19.51 8.17 21.76
CA ASN A 70 -19.23 8.08 20.32
C ASN A 70 -19.21 6.63 19.77
N ARG A 71 -19.54 5.64 20.61
CA ARG A 71 -19.87 4.29 20.14
C ARG A 71 -21.33 4.28 19.70
N SER A 72 -21.53 4.51 18.40
CA SER A 72 -22.81 4.26 17.74
C SER A 72 -23.29 2.83 18.02
N SER A 73 -24.29 2.74 18.89
CA SER A 73 -25.46 1.86 18.85
C SER A 73 -25.27 0.43 18.34
N PHE A 74 -24.45 -0.39 19.01
CA PHE A 74 -24.66 -1.84 19.02
C PHE A 74 -24.27 -2.44 20.38
N THR A 75 -25.10 -2.23 21.39
CA THR A 75 -25.09 -3.09 22.58
C THR A 75 -26.37 -3.90 22.62
N ARG A 76 -26.21 -5.19 22.32
CA ARG A 76 -27.07 -6.26 22.81
C ARG A 76 -27.23 -6.05 24.31
N ASN A 77 -28.47 -5.93 24.78
CA ASN A 77 -28.76 -5.99 26.21
C ASN A 77 -28.27 -7.34 26.74
N ALA A 78 -27.22 -7.30 27.56
CA ALA A 78 -26.95 -8.34 28.53
C ALA A 78 -27.52 -7.86 29.86
N SER A 79 -28.67 -8.41 30.24
CA SER A 79 -29.16 -8.35 31.61
C SER A 79 -29.81 -9.68 31.94
N THR A 80 -29.01 -10.48 32.63
CA THR A 80 -29.37 -11.31 33.79
C THR A 80 -30.46 -12.37 33.69
N ALA A 81 -30.07 -13.54 34.20
CA ALA A 81 -30.88 -14.63 34.74
C ALA A 81 -31.45 -15.62 33.73
N PHE A 82 -30.82 -16.80 33.72
CA PHE A 82 -31.42 -18.04 33.28
C PHE A 82 -32.67 -18.32 34.12
N GLN A 83 -33.86 -18.20 33.52
CA GLN A 83 -35.04 -18.94 33.93
C GLN A 83 -35.66 -19.57 32.69
N ASN A 84 -35.64 -20.91 32.68
CA ASN A 84 -36.47 -21.73 31.80
C ASN A 84 -37.95 -21.43 32.07
N GLY A 85 -38.73 -21.24 31.02
CA GLY A 85 -40.19 -21.41 31.08
C GLY A 85 -41.03 -20.37 30.33
N ALA A 86 -41.94 -20.90 29.51
CA ALA A 86 -43.20 -20.29 29.08
C ALA A 86 -43.21 -19.26 27.92
N THR A 87 -43.66 -19.77 26.77
CA THR A 87 -44.69 -19.17 25.87
C THR A 87 -44.64 -17.66 25.60
N SER A 88 -44.00 -17.27 24.50
CA SER A 88 -44.06 -15.90 23.96
C SER A 88 -45.33 -15.69 23.13
N ALA A 89 -46.23 -14.86 23.66
CA ALA A 89 -47.46 -14.36 23.05
C ALA A 89 -47.24 -13.00 22.37
N TYR A 90 -46.40 -12.95 21.32
CA TYR A 90 -46.28 -11.78 20.45
C TYR A 90 -46.53 -12.18 18.99
N PRO A 91 -47.24 -11.35 18.20
CA PRO A 91 -47.52 -11.68 16.81
C PRO A 91 -46.20 -11.76 16.07
N LYS A 92 -45.89 -12.93 15.50
CA LYS A 92 -44.75 -13.09 14.60
C LYS A 92 -44.97 -12.15 13.41
N ARG A 93 -44.23 -11.04 13.37
CA ARG A 93 -44.14 -10.22 12.15
C ARG A 93 -43.77 -11.16 10.99
N PRO A 94 -44.50 -11.13 9.86
CA PRO A 94 -44.11 -11.86 8.67
C PRO A 94 -42.67 -11.47 8.35
N ARG A 95 -41.76 -12.44 8.28
CA ARG A 95 -40.46 -12.19 7.69
C ARG A 95 -40.72 -11.91 6.22
N LEU A 96 -40.70 -10.63 5.84
CA LEU A 96 -40.53 -10.23 4.45
C LEU A 96 -39.32 -11.02 3.96
N SER A 97 -39.57 -11.93 3.01
CA SER A 97 -38.53 -12.65 2.27
C SER A 97 -37.47 -11.63 1.88
N GLY A 98 -36.23 -11.88 2.31
CA GLY A 98 -35.13 -10.93 2.18
C GLY A 98 -35.09 -10.38 0.76
N ALA A 99 -35.38 -9.09 0.62
CA ALA A 99 -35.06 -8.37 -0.60
C ALA A 99 -33.57 -8.60 -0.85
N SER A 100 -33.26 -9.34 -1.92
CA SER A 100 -31.90 -9.46 -2.40
C SER A 100 -31.37 -8.04 -2.52
N ARG A 101 -30.35 -7.69 -1.73
CA ARG A 101 -29.69 -6.37 -1.84
C ARG A 101 -28.93 -6.22 -3.16
N TYR A 102 -28.92 -7.25 -3.99
CA TYR A 102 -28.47 -7.24 -5.37
C TYR A 102 -29.66 -6.91 -6.28
N GLY A 103 -30.27 -5.74 -6.09
CA GLY A 103 -31.01 -5.12 -7.19
C GLY A 103 -30.03 -4.75 -8.30
N ASN A 104 -30.46 -4.77 -9.56
CA ASN A 104 -29.66 -4.44 -10.75
C ASN A 104 -28.67 -3.31 -10.49
N VAL A 105 -27.41 -3.66 -10.21
CA VAL A 105 -26.36 -2.68 -9.94
C VAL A 105 -26.03 -2.07 -11.29
N LEU A 106 -26.40 -0.80 -11.48
CA LEU A 106 -26.05 -0.06 -12.68
C LEU A 106 -24.52 -0.11 -12.90
N PRO A 107 -24.07 -0.26 -14.16
CA PRO A 107 -22.66 -0.15 -14.50
C PRO A 107 -22.06 1.12 -13.91
N LYS A 108 -20.93 1.00 -13.23
CA LYS A 108 -20.21 2.12 -12.63
C LYS A 108 -18.76 2.12 -13.08
N ASP A 109 -18.26 3.30 -13.42
CA ASP A 109 -16.85 3.50 -13.74
C ASP A 109 -16.00 3.50 -12.48
N VAL A 110 -14.87 2.82 -12.56
CA VAL A 110 -13.90 2.66 -11.47
C VAL A 110 -12.50 2.76 -12.05
N VAL A 111 -11.77 3.80 -11.64
CA VAL A 111 -10.36 3.96 -11.98
C VAL A 111 -9.49 3.14 -11.03
N LYS A 112 -8.51 2.42 -11.57
CA LYS A 112 -7.50 1.71 -10.78
C LYS A 112 -6.10 1.94 -11.35
N THR A 113 -5.12 2.11 -10.47
CA THR A 113 -3.72 2.03 -10.83
C THR A 113 -3.33 0.56 -11.01
N VAL A 114 -2.83 0.24 -12.19
CA VAL A 114 -2.23 -1.04 -12.56
C VAL A 114 -0.72 -0.93 -12.44
N VAL A 115 -0.10 -1.95 -11.86
CA VAL A 115 1.35 -2.08 -11.70
C VAL A 115 1.78 -3.32 -12.47
N LEU A 116 2.63 -3.13 -13.47
CA LEU A 116 3.22 -4.25 -14.20
C LEU A 116 4.52 -4.67 -13.53
N LEU A 117 4.64 -5.97 -13.28
CA LEU A 117 5.81 -6.59 -12.69
C LEU A 117 6.56 -7.42 -13.73
N GLU A 118 7.88 -7.39 -13.64
CA GLU A 118 8.75 -8.35 -14.30
C GLU A 118 8.60 -9.73 -13.64
N ASN A 119 8.72 -10.78 -14.46
CA ASN A 119 8.77 -12.14 -13.94
C ASN A 119 10.16 -12.43 -13.37
N SER A 120 10.29 -12.50 -12.05
CA SER A 120 11.55 -12.81 -11.38
C SER A 120 11.92 -14.30 -11.45
N GLY A 121 11.29 -15.08 -12.35
CA GLY A 121 11.66 -16.43 -12.77
C GLY A 121 12.16 -17.35 -11.67
N SER A 122 11.25 -18.07 -10.99
CA SER A 122 11.50 -19.37 -10.31
C SER A 122 10.45 -19.74 -9.26
N SER A 123 9.70 -18.77 -8.71
CA SER A 123 8.75 -19.03 -7.62
C SER A 123 7.38 -18.38 -7.85
N ASN A 124 6.32 -19.14 -7.52
CA ASN A 124 4.94 -18.64 -7.47
C ASN A 124 4.74 -17.60 -6.37
N GLU A 125 5.69 -17.45 -5.45
CA GLU A 125 5.69 -16.41 -4.43
C GLU A 125 7.07 -15.78 -4.25
N TYR A 126 7.15 -14.45 -4.26
CA TYR A 126 8.40 -13.72 -4.13
C TYR A 126 8.18 -12.34 -3.46
N PRO A 127 9.21 -11.75 -2.84
CA PRO A 127 9.08 -10.41 -2.27
C PRO A 127 8.91 -9.36 -3.38
N LEU A 128 7.95 -8.44 -3.19
CA LEU A 128 7.78 -7.27 -4.03
C LEU A 128 8.97 -6.33 -3.80
N LYS A 129 9.78 -6.13 -4.83
CA LYS A 129 10.89 -5.17 -4.86
C LYS A 129 10.58 -4.04 -5.83
N ASN A 130 11.17 -2.87 -5.63
CA ASN A 130 10.97 -1.76 -6.55
C ASN A 130 11.53 -2.10 -7.94
N ASP A 131 12.65 -2.82 -8.00
CA ASP A 131 13.32 -3.21 -9.25
C ASP A 131 12.47 -4.16 -10.10
N THR A 132 11.52 -4.88 -9.49
CA THR A 132 10.58 -5.75 -10.23
C THR A 132 9.43 -4.99 -10.87
N ILE A 133 9.27 -3.70 -10.57
CA ILE A 133 8.20 -2.88 -11.13
C ILE A 133 8.66 -2.30 -12.46
N MET A 134 7.99 -2.69 -13.54
CA MET A 134 8.30 -2.20 -14.88
C MET A 134 7.61 -0.86 -15.17
N CYS A 135 6.33 -0.75 -14.84
CA CYS A 135 5.57 0.46 -15.10
C CYS A 135 4.28 0.56 -14.29
N TYR A 136 3.71 1.77 -14.32
CA TYR A 136 2.40 2.10 -13.76
C TYR A 136 1.48 2.60 -14.88
N ALA A 137 0.20 2.24 -14.80
CA ALA A 137 -0.82 2.76 -15.70
C ALA A 137 -2.12 3.00 -14.93
N GLU A 138 -2.86 4.05 -15.28
CA GLU A 138 -4.24 4.23 -14.81
C GLU A 138 -5.20 3.62 -15.81
N VAL A 139 -6.17 2.85 -15.32
CA VAL A 139 -7.11 2.10 -16.16
C VAL A 139 -8.53 2.32 -15.67
N ASP A 140 -9.40 2.71 -16.60
CA ASP A 140 -10.82 2.93 -16.37
C ASP A 140 -11.63 1.66 -16.60
N PHE A 141 -12.03 1.01 -15.51
CA PHE A 141 -12.87 -0.18 -15.54
C PHE A 141 -14.35 0.15 -15.37
N VAL A 142 -15.21 -0.72 -15.89
CA VAL A 142 -16.65 -0.71 -15.62
C VAL A 142 -16.99 -1.92 -14.77
N THR A 143 -17.92 -1.79 -13.83
CA THR A 143 -18.31 -2.90 -12.94
C THR A 143 -18.84 -4.16 -13.63
N THR A 144 -19.18 -4.07 -14.91
CA THR A 144 -19.69 -5.16 -15.75
C THR A 144 -18.66 -5.68 -16.75
N ASP A 145 -17.41 -5.20 -16.73
CA ASP A 145 -16.37 -5.69 -17.63
C ASP A 145 -16.08 -7.16 -17.37
N ASP A 146 -16.11 -7.97 -18.43
CA ASP A 146 -15.64 -9.35 -18.44
C ASP A 146 -14.10 -9.41 -18.54
N GLU A 147 -13.51 -10.60 -18.38
CA GLU A 147 -12.04 -10.75 -18.42
C GLU A 147 -11.41 -10.23 -19.71
N ARG A 148 -12.06 -10.42 -20.86
CA ARG A 148 -11.52 -9.95 -22.14
C ARG A 148 -11.45 -8.42 -22.16
N LEU A 149 -12.51 -7.75 -21.73
CA LEU A 149 -12.55 -6.29 -21.61
C LEU A 149 -11.53 -5.78 -20.59
N VAL A 150 -11.42 -6.43 -19.43
CA VAL A 150 -10.43 -6.09 -18.39
C VAL A 150 -9.02 -6.17 -18.97
N ARG A 151 -8.65 -7.29 -19.61
CA ARG A 151 -7.32 -7.47 -20.19
C ARG A 151 -7.05 -6.47 -21.31
N ASN A 152 -8.01 -6.23 -22.20
CA ASN A 152 -7.87 -5.27 -23.31
C ASN A 152 -7.66 -3.83 -22.81
N LYS A 153 -8.36 -3.43 -21.74
CA LYS A 153 -8.18 -2.10 -21.13
C LYS A 153 -6.80 -1.95 -20.49
N ILE A 154 -6.31 -2.99 -19.82
CA ILE A 154 -4.95 -3.04 -19.27
C ILE A 154 -3.93 -2.90 -20.40
N VAL A 155 -4.05 -3.70 -21.46
CA VAL A 155 -3.19 -3.63 -22.65
C VAL A 155 -3.23 -2.23 -23.26
N GLY A 156 -4.42 -1.65 -23.47
CA GLY A 156 -4.58 -0.31 -24.02
C GLY A 156 -3.82 0.75 -23.23
N ALA A 157 -3.82 0.67 -21.91
CA ALA A 157 -3.10 1.59 -21.05
C ALA A 157 -1.58 1.31 -20.99
N LEU A 158 -1.17 0.05 -21.12
CA LEU A 158 0.24 -0.36 -21.09
C LEU A 158 0.95 -0.20 -22.44
N LYS A 159 0.23 -0.16 -23.57
CA LYS A 159 0.78 -0.04 -24.93
C LYS A 159 1.68 1.17 -25.14
N THR A 160 1.45 2.25 -24.40
CA THR A 160 2.30 3.45 -24.43
C THR A 160 3.70 3.19 -23.88
N GLN A 161 3.85 2.19 -23.01
CA GLN A 161 5.10 1.84 -22.33
C GLN A 161 5.67 0.49 -22.84
N ILE A 162 4.81 -0.41 -23.33
CA ILE A 162 5.17 -1.72 -23.90
C ILE A 162 4.33 -1.95 -25.17
N PRO A 163 4.85 -1.58 -26.36
CA PRO A 163 4.08 -1.58 -27.61
C PRO A 163 3.50 -2.95 -28.00
N ASP A 164 4.21 -4.03 -27.72
CA ASP A 164 3.90 -5.39 -28.19
C ASP A 164 3.13 -6.24 -27.17
N ILE A 165 2.62 -5.64 -26.08
CA ILE A 165 1.90 -6.41 -25.05
C ILE A 165 0.53 -6.89 -25.56
N ALA A 166 0.31 -8.20 -25.48
CA ALA A 166 -0.96 -8.85 -25.76
C ALA A 166 -1.75 -9.16 -24.47
N PRO A 167 -3.07 -9.40 -24.57
CA PRO A 167 -3.92 -9.73 -23.42
C PRO A 167 -3.48 -10.96 -22.61
N ASP A 168 -2.79 -11.91 -23.24
CA ASP A 168 -2.37 -13.18 -22.64
C ASP A 168 -0.92 -13.17 -22.14
N ASP A 169 -0.18 -12.08 -22.38
CA ASP A 169 1.23 -11.92 -22.02
C ASP A 169 1.45 -11.58 -20.55
N PHE A 170 0.38 -11.54 -19.76
CA PHE A 170 0.45 -11.30 -18.32
C PHE A 170 -0.59 -12.10 -17.56
N GLU A 171 -0.31 -12.28 -16.28
CA GLU A 171 -1.19 -12.91 -15.31
C GLU A 171 -1.49 -11.96 -14.14
N PHE A 172 -2.65 -12.15 -13.53
CA PHE A 172 -3.04 -11.41 -12.35
C PHE A 172 -2.36 -11.99 -11.12
N VAL A 173 -1.73 -11.13 -10.31
CA VAL A 173 -1.03 -11.54 -9.09
C VAL A 173 -1.61 -10.86 -7.86
N LYS A 174 -1.59 -11.56 -6.73
CA LYS A 174 -1.97 -11.00 -5.44
C LYS A 174 -0.74 -10.39 -4.78
N VAL A 175 -0.89 -9.20 -4.19
CA VAL A 175 0.14 -8.61 -3.34
C VAL A 175 -0.37 -8.44 -1.92
N LEU A 176 0.31 -9.07 -0.96
CA LEU A 176 -0.01 -8.98 0.47
C LEU A 176 1.29 -8.86 1.28
N GLY A 177 1.40 -7.86 2.15
CA GLY A 177 2.57 -7.72 3.04
C GLY A 177 3.91 -7.63 2.29
N LYS A 178 3.95 -6.93 1.15
CA LYS A 178 5.10 -6.87 0.22
C LYS A 178 5.53 -8.23 -0.36
N ARG A 179 4.62 -9.19 -0.44
CA ARG A 179 4.83 -10.48 -1.13
C ARG A 179 3.88 -10.57 -2.30
N VAL A 180 4.41 -10.93 -3.46
CA VAL A 180 3.66 -11.22 -4.68
C VAL A 180 3.39 -12.72 -4.70
N SER A 181 2.16 -13.14 -4.99
CA SER A 181 1.79 -14.54 -5.17
C SER A 181 0.82 -14.76 -6.33
N THR A 182 0.98 -15.88 -7.03
CA THR A 182 -0.02 -16.35 -8.00
C THR A 182 -1.28 -16.81 -7.25
N PRO A 183 -2.46 -16.25 -7.55
CA PRO A 183 -3.71 -16.67 -6.91
C PRO A 183 -4.05 -18.11 -7.31
N VAL A 184 -4.36 -18.96 -6.33
CA VAL A 184 -4.93 -20.28 -6.59
C VAL A 184 -6.41 -20.13 -6.86
N VAL A 185 -6.83 -20.42 -8.09
CA VAL A 185 -8.22 -20.31 -8.55
C VAL A 185 -8.74 -21.67 -9.00
N ALA A 186 -10.06 -21.84 -8.95
CA ALA A 186 -10.71 -23.06 -9.46
C ALA A 186 -10.73 -23.07 -10.99
N ASP A 187 -10.92 -24.24 -11.59
CA ASP A 187 -11.07 -24.37 -13.04
C ASP A 187 -12.26 -23.55 -13.55
N GLY A 188 -12.06 -22.87 -14.69
CA GLY A 188 -13.08 -21.99 -15.27
C GLY A 188 -13.28 -20.65 -14.54
N TYR A 189 -12.39 -20.29 -13.60
CA TYR A 189 -12.39 -18.98 -12.98
C TYR A 189 -12.11 -17.88 -14.01
N ASN A 190 -12.96 -16.86 -14.04
CA ASN A 190 -12.88 -15.75 -14.99
C ASN A 190 -12.43 -14.47 -14.26
N TRP A 191 -11.41 -13.81 -14.79
CA TRP A 191 -10.89 -12.55 -14.26
C TRP A 191 -11.69 -11.32 -14.69
N ASP A 192 -13.01 -11.38 -14.51
CA ASP A 192 -13.89 -10.22 -14.67
C ASP A 192 -13.54 -9.11 -13.64
N PHE A 193 -14.10 -7.92 -13.83
CA PHE A 193 -13.77 -6.81 -12.94
C PHE A 193 -14.14 -7.07 -11.48
N LYS A 194 -15.21 -7.83 -11.20
CA LYS A 194 -15.62 -8.15 -9.83
C LYS A 194 -14.53 -8.99 -9.15
N HIS A 195 -13.97 -9.97 -9.83
CA HIS A 195 -12.92 -10.84 -9.31
C HIS A 195 -11.59 -10.10 -9.18
N VAL A 196 -11.18 -9.35 -10.20
CA VAL A 196 -9.95 -8.54 -10.19
C VAL A 196 -10.00 -7.46 -9.11
N LYS A 197 -11.15 -6.82 -8.90
CA LYS A 197 -11.36 -5.87 -7.80
C LYS A 197 -11.16 -6.53 -6.43
N ASN A 198 -11.65 -7.75 -6.23
CA ASN A 198 -11.45 -8.49 -4.98
C ASN A 198 -9.98 -8.84 -4.75
N LEU A 199 -9.22 -9.10 -5.82
CA LEU A 199 -7.79 -9.37 -5.76
C LEU A 199 -6.99 -8.17 -5.20
N CYS A 200 -7.27 -6.96 -5.71
CA CYS A 200 -6.56 -5.74 -5.28
C CYS A 200 -7.14 -5.07 -4.03
N GLY A 201 -8.37 -5.41 -3.64
CA GLY A 201 -9.13 -4.71 -2.60
C GLY A 201 -9.26 -3.21 -2.89
N GLN A 202 -8.89 -2.37 -1.91
CA GLN A 202 -8.86 -0.91 -2.09
C GLN A 202 -7.61 -0.42 -2.81
N GLY A 203 -6.57 -1.25 -2.95
CA GLY A 203 -5.27 -0.87 -3.47
C GLY A 203 -5.14 -0.92 -4.99
N LYS A 204 -3.88 -1.02 -5.42
CA LYS A 204 -3.46 -1.15 -6.82
C LYS A 204 -3.68 -2.56 -7.33
N LEU A 205 -3.92 -2.68 -8.63
CA LEU A 205 -3.96 -3.96 -9.32
C LEU A 205 -2.54 -4.31 -9.78
N TYR A 206 -2.11 -5.54 -9.52
CA TYR A 206 -0.79 -6.03 -9.93
C TYR A 206 -0.95 -7.11 -10.99
N VAL A 207 -0.16 -6.98 -12.05
CA VAL A 207 -0.05 -7.97 -13.12
C VAL A 207 1.43 -8.30 -13.33
N ARG A 208 1.74 -9.55 -13.64
CA ARG A 208 3.09 -10.03 -13.89
C ARG A 208 3.20 -10.49 -15.34
N LEU A 209 4.25 -10.11 -16.05
CA LEU A 209 4.48 -10.60 -17.41
C LEU A 209 4.71 -12.12 -17.43
N ASN A 210 4.07 -12.81 -18.36
CA ASN A 210 4.27 -14.23 -18.64
C ASN A 210 5.45 -14.38 -19.60
N LYS A 211 6.68 -14.08 -19.17
CA LYS A 211 7.86 -14.41 -19.99
C LYS A 211 8.24 -15.87 -19.77
N GLN A 212 7.77 -16.75 -20.67
CA GLN A 212 8.53 -17.93 -21.08
C GLN A 212 9.14 -17.60 -22.44
N GLN A 213 10.42 -17.22 -22.49
CA GLN A 213 11.21 -17.31 -23.72
C GLN A 213 12.06 -18.58 -23.62
N GLU A 214 11.54 -19.69 -24.16
CA GLU A 214 12.35 -20.86 -24.49
C GLU A 214 11.84 -21.45 -25.81
N GLN A 215 12.50 -21.04 -26.90
CA GLN A 215 12.69 -21.66 -28.23
C GLN A 215 13.18 -20.51 -29.14
N GLU A 216 14.41 -20.48 -29.69
CA GLU A 216 15.27 -21.56 -30.15
C GLU A 216 16.72 -21.35 -29.69
N LEU A 217 17.27 -22.33 -28.97
CA LEU A 217 18.70 -22.63 -29.04
C LEU A 217 18.90 -23.44 -30.33
N GLU A 218 19.45 -22.81 -31.36
CA GLU A 218 20.52 -23.38 -32.18
C GLU A 218 21.13 -22.32 -33.10
N ASN A 219 22.39 -21.97 -32.81
CA ASN A 219 23.39 -21.33 -33.68
C ASN A 219 23.01 -19.95 -34.23
N ILE A 220 23.49 -18.85 -33.63
CA ILE A 220 24.84 -18.33 -33.91
C ILE A 220 25.47 -17.76 -32.62
N SER A 221 26.65 -18.32 -32.32
CA SER A 221 27.83 -17.75 -31.63
C SER A 221 27.73 -16.33 -31.04
N ASP A 222 28.02 -16.29 -29.74
CA ASP A 222 28.75 -15.28 -28.99
C ASP A 222 28.24 -13.83 -28.93
N THR A 223 28.36 -13.29 -27.71
CA THR A 223 28.27 -11.86 -27.35
C THR A 223 26.88 -11.23 -27.41
N PHE A 224 26.04 -11.54 -26.41
CA PHE A 224 25.08 -10.53 -25.94
C PHE A 224 24.93 -10.64 -24.42
N GLU A 225 25.83 -9.95 -23.71
CA GLU A 225 25.65 -9.65 -22.29
C GLU A 225 24.32 -8.95 -22.10
N ALA A 226 23.53 -9.45 -21.13
CA ALA A 226 22.28 -8.85 -20.70
C ALA A 226 22.49 -7.36 -20.44
N ILE A 227 21.95 -6.51 -21.32
CA ILE A 227 21.99 -5.05 -21.15
C ILE A 227 21.28 -4.74 -19.83
N PRO A 228 22.00 -4.29 -18.78
CA PRO A 228 21.39 -3.86 -17.53
C PRO A 228 20.31 -2.83 -17.82
N ASN A 229 19.17 -2.92 -17.12
CA ASN A 229 18.03 -2.00 -17.29
C ASN A 229 18.44 -0.51 -17.28
N GLY A 230 19.54 -0.16 -16.60
CA GLY A 230 20.14 1.19 -16.61
C GLY A 230 20.68 1.66 -17.97
N ILE A 231 21.33 0.79 -18.74
CA ILE A 231 21.85 1.14 -20.08
C ILE A 231 20.69 1.37 -21.06
N ARG A 232 19.61 0.59 -20.93
CA ARG A 232 18.39 0.84 -21.71
C ARG A 232 17.77 2.20 -21.39
N CYS A 233 17.78 2.62 -20.12
CA CYS A 233 17.33 3.95 -19.71
C CYS A 233 18.23 5.07 -20.27
N LEU A 234 19.55 4.90 -20.21
CA LEU A 234 20.51 5.87 -20.77
C LEU A 234 20.32 6.03 -22.27
N ARG A 235 20.16 4.94 -23.03
CA ARG A 235 19.93 5.00 -24.48
C ARG A 235 18.63 5.71 -24.86
N GLN A 236 17.60 5.62 -24.02
CA GLN A 236 16.35 6.35 -24.24
C GLN A 236 16.52 7.86 -23.99
N MET A 237 17.35 8.25 -23.03
CA MET A 237 17.61 9.66 -22.70
C MET A 237 18.64 10.30 -23.64
N PHE A 238 19.60 9.51 -24.13
CA PHE A 238 20.77 9.92 -24.90
C PHE A 238 20.89 9.13 -26.21
N PRO A 239 19.92 9.23 -27.14
CA PRO A 239 19.89 8.44 -28.37
C PRO A 239 21.05 8.74 -29.34
N GLN A 240 21.72 9.87 -29.16
CA GLN A 240 22.88 10.30 -29.95
C GLN A 240 24.19 9.61 -29.56
N HIS A 241 24.22 8.92 -28.41
CA HIS A 241 25.41 8.24 -27.90
C HIS A 241 25.35 6.74 -28.17
N ASP A 242 26.49 6.17 -28.55
CA ASP A 242 26.59 4.74 -28.87
C ASP A 242 26.50 3.86 -27.61
N GLU A 243 25.98 2.63 -27.77
CA GLU A 243 25.79 1.66 -26.68
C GLU A 243 27.07 1.37 -25.91
N ASP A 244 28.22 1.30 -26.59
CA ASP A 244 29.50 1.00 -25.97
C ASP A 244 29.99 2.14 -25.06
N TYR A 245 29.73 3.39 -25.45
CA TYR A 245 30.01 4.57 -24.63
C TYR A 245 29.12 4.62 -23.39
N LEU A 246 27.83 4.34 -23.54
CA LEU A 246 26.89 4.30 -22.42
C LEU A 246 27.17 3.14 -21.46
N LYS A 247 27.66 2.00 -21.97
CA LYS A 247 28.16 0.89 -21.16
C LYS A 247 29.39 1.27 -20.36
N GLU A 248 30.35 1.96 -20.98
CA GLU A 248 31.57 2.41 -20.30
C GLU A 248 31.21 3.33 -19.12
N ILE A 249 30.37 4.33 -19.35
CA ILE A 249 29.89 5.24 -18.28
C ILE A 249 29.12 4.48 -17.21
N PHE A 250 28.17 3.62 -17.60
CA PHE A 250 27.38 2.87 -16.64
C PHE A 250 28.22 1.87 -15.83
N SER A 251 29.31 1.34 -16.41
CA SER A 251 30.24 0.45 -15.72
C SER A 251 31.21 1.18 -14.78
N GLY A 252 31.53 2.45 -15.09
CA GLY A 252 32.36 3.31 -14.25
C GLY A 252 31.59 3.99 -13.11
N SER A 253 30.26 4.07 -13.24
CA SER A 253 29.37 4.73 -12.29
C SER A 253 28.74 3.74 -11.29
N LEU A 254 28.53 4.18 -10.04
CA LEU A 254 27.99 3.36 -8.95
C LEU A 254 26.47 3.18 -9.06
N ASP A 255 25.76 4.10 -9.73
CA ASP A 255 24.33 4.03 -9.97
C ASP A 255 23.85 4.81 -11.22
N LEU A 256 22.60 4.59 -11.63
CA LEU A 256 22.02 5.22 -12.83
C LEU A 256 21.98 6.76 -12.76
N PRO A 257 21.60 7.40 -11.63
CA PRO A 257 21.70 8.85 -11.49
C PRO A 257 23.11 9.40 -11.75
N ASP A 258 24.14 8.79 -11.16
CA ASP A 258 25.53 9.22 -11.33
C ASP A 258 25.97 9.06 -12.80
N ALA A 259 25.53 7.99 -13.47
CA ALA A 259 25.81 7.76 -14.90
C ALA A 259 25.14 8.81 -15.81
N ILE A 260 23.93 9.26 -15.47
CA ILE A 260 23.24 10.34 -16.20
C ILE A 260 24.00 11.66 -16.03
N ASP A 261 24.42 11.98 -14.81
CA ASP A 261 25.18 13.21 -14.54
C ASP A 261 26.53 13.23 -15.26
N GLU A 262 27.16 12.06 -15.43
CA GLU A 262 28.41 11.92 -16.18
C GLU A 262 28.22 12.15 -17.69
N VAL A 263 27.15 11.62 -18.30
CA VAL A 263 26.79 11.92 -19.70
C VAL A 263 26.45 13.41 -19.88
N LEU A 264 25.69 14.00 -18.95
CA LEU A 264 25.36 15.43 -19.01
C LEU A 264 26.59 16.33 -18.83
N LYS A 265 27.59 15.86 -18.08
CA LYS A 265 28.86 16.58 -17.90
C LYS A 265 29.71 16.51 -19.18
N SER A 266 29.78 15.36 -19.84
CA SER A 266 30.53 15.23 -21.09
C SER A 266 29.92 16.06 -22.23
N GLU A 267 28.59 16.20 -22.29
CA GLU A 267 27.91 17.08 -23.25
C GLU A 267 28.25 18.56 -23.04
N LYS A 268 28.52 18.99 -21.80
CA LYS A 268 28.92 20.37 -21.49
C LYS A 268 30.37 20.68 -21.84
N GLU A 269 31.22 19.67 -22.01
CA GLU A 269 32.64 19.84 -22.36
C GLU A 269 32.86 19.79 -23.88
N GLN A 270 31.85 19.38 -24.66
CA GLN A 270 31.91 19.29 -26.14
C GLN A 270 31.18 20.44 -26.88
N GLY A 271 30.56 21.38 -26.16
CA GLY A 271 29.96 22.60 -26.70
C GLY A 271 30.75 23.87 -26.37
#